data_AF-A0A9D4H834-F1
#
_entry.id   AF-A0A9D4H834-F1
#
_cell.length_a   1.000
_cell.length_b   1.000
_cell.length_c   1.000
_cell.angle_alpha   90.00
_cell.angle_beta   90.00
_cell.angle_gamma   90.00
#
_symmetry.space_group_name_H-M   'P 1'
#
loop_
_entity.id
_entity.type
_entity.pdbx_description
1 polymer ?
#
loop_
_entity_poly.entity_id
_entity_poly.type
_entity_poly.pdbx_seq_one_letter_code
_entity_poly.pdbx_strand_id
1 'polypeptide(L)'
;WHRRINARACSANLGLYKLANLLREESETVDLHIRLVSQHLLTKIRRKKYVTIHGRLHQAWDDYEEEKLTTTELLRIISHINALGPSTAVHHMLDDDES
;
A
#
# COMPACT_ATOMS: atom_id res chain seq x y z
N TRP A 1 -12.94 20.87 -1.77
CA TRP A 1 -12.96 21.18 -3.22
C TRP A 1 -13.62 22.54 -3.49
N HIS A 2 -14.83 22.84 -2.97
CA HIS A 2 -15.50 24.15 -3.15
C HIS A 2 -14.68 25.39 -2.76
N ARG A 3 -14.03 25.40 -1.58
CA ARG A 3 -13.20 26.57 -1.19
C ARG A 3 -12.00 26.81 -2.11
N ARG A 4 -11.40 25.75 -2.65
CA ARG A 4 -10.24 25.85 -3.57
C ARG A 4 -10.65 26.38 -4.93
N ILE A 5 -11.78 25.89 -5.47
CA ILE A 5 -12.36 26.40 -6.72
C ILE A 5 -12.77 27.86 -6.57
N ASN A 6 -13.45 28.22 -5.47
CA ASN A 6 -13.83 29.61 -5.21
C ASN A 6 -12.62 30.53 -5.02
N ALA A 7 -11.53 30.03 -4.42
CA ALA A 7 -10.28 30.77 -4.30
C ALA A 7 -9.59 30.98 -5.66
N ARG A 8 -9.55 29.96 -6.53
CA ARG A 8 -9.01 30.08 -7.91
C ARG A 8 -9.87 30.96 -8.80
N ALA A 9 -11.18 30.92 -8.59
CA ALA A 9 -12.14 31.69 -9.35
C ALA A 9 -12.16 33.18 -8.98
N CYS A 10 -11.74 33.53 -7.75
CA CYS A 10 -11.77 34.87 -7.16
C CYS A 10 -13.16 35.55 -7.15
N SER A 11 -14.22 34.85 -7.55
CA SER A 11 -15.62 35.31 -7.56
C SER A 11 -16.57 34.15 -7.26
N ALA A 12 -17.69 34.45 -6.59
CA ALA A 12 -18.74 33.46 -6.27
C ALA A 12 -19.74 33.25 -7.43
N ASN A 13 -19.86 34.23 -8.34
CA ASN A 13 -20.64 34.13 -9.57
C ASN A 13 -19.69 33.88 -10.74
N LEU A 14 -19.59 32.62 -11.17
CA LEU A 14 -18.77 32.18 -12.30
C LEU A 14 -19.69 31.83 -13.47
N GLY A 15 -19.38 32.35 -14.66
CA GLY A 15 -20.01 31.88 -15.89
C GLY A 15 -19.72 30.39 -16.11
N LEU A 16 -20.71 29.66 -16.64
CA LEU A 16 -20.71 28.20 -16.81
C LEU A 16 -19.41 27.67 -17.44
N TYR A 17 -18.92 28.33 -18.49
CA TYR A 17 -17.71 27.91 -19.21
C TYR A 17 -16.43 28.04 -18.38
N LYS A 18 -16.34 29.05 -17.51
CA LYS A 18 -15.19 29.22 -16.60
C LYS A 18 -15.21 28.16 -15.50
N LEU A 19 -16.40 27.85 -14.98
CA LEU A 19 -16.58 26.77 -14.02
C LEU A 19 -16.24 25.40 -14.62
N ALA A 20 -16.68 25.12 -15.86
CA ALA A 20 -16.40 23.86 -16.55
C ALA A 20 -14.90 23.60 -16.77
N ASN A 21 -14.14 24.65 -17.12
CA ASN A 21 -12.68 24.53 -17.26
C ASN A 21 -11.99 24.27 -15.92
N LEU A 22 -12.37 25.00 -14.86
CA LEU A 22 -11.82 24.79 -13.51
C LEU A 22 -12.17 23.40 -12.96
N LEU A 23 -13.37 22.89 -13.26
CA LEU A 23 -13.79 21.56 -12.84
C LEU A 23 -12.98 20.47 -13.56
N ARG A 24 -12.69 20.65 -14.86
CA ARG A 24 -11.86 19.73 -15.64
C ARG A 24 -10.43 19.64 -15.09
N GLU A 25 -9.79 20.78 -14.82
CA GLU A 25 -8.44 20.83 -14.23
C GLU A 25 -8.39 20.17 -12.83
N GLU A 26 -9.46 20.36 -12.04
CA GLU A 26 -9.57 19.74 -10.73
C GLU A 26 -9.79 18.22 -10.83
N SER A 27 -10.57 17.74 -11.80
CA SER A 27 -10.74 16.30 -12.01
C SER A 27 -9.43 15.59 -12.34
N GLU A 28 -8.60 16.17 -13.21
CA GLU A 28 -7.28 15.62 -13.56
C GLU A 28 -6.36 15.53 -12.33
N THR A 29 -6.44 16.53 -11.45
CA THR A 29 -5.63 16.59 -10.24
C THR A 29 -6.13 15.61 -9.16
N VAL A 30 -7.44 15.38 -9.08
CA VAL A 30 -8.05 14.47 -8.10
C VAL A 30 -7.64 13.03 -8.35
N ASP A 31 -7.57 12.60 -9.61
CA ASP A 31 -7.14 11.24 -9.97
C ASP A 31 -5.71 10.96 -9.49
N LEU A 32 -4.80 11.93 -9.69
CA LEU A 32 -3.43 11.84 -9.19
C LEU A 32 -3.38 11.77 -7.66
N HIS A 33 -4.20 12.55 -6.96
CA HIS A 33 -4.27 12.49 -5.50
C HIS A 33 -4.80 11.15 -5.01
N ILE A 34 -5.84 10.60 -5.64
CA ILE A 34 -6.39 9.28 -5.30
C ILE A 34 -5.31 8.21 -5.48
N ARG A 35 -4.57 8.25 -6.59
CA ARG A 35 -3.45 7.32 -6.85
C ARG A 35 -2.33 7.47 -5.83
N LEU A 36 -1.94 8.69 -5.47
CA LEU A 36 -0.89 8.91 -4.48
C LEU A 36 -1.31 8.46 -3.07
N VAL A 37 -2.56 8.73 -2.69
CA VAL A 37 -3.12 8.28 -1.41
C VAL A 37 -3.20 6.76 -1.35
N SER A 38 -3.64 6.11 -2.44
CA SER A 38 -3.69 4.65 -2.50
C SER A 38 -2.29 4.03 -2.45
N GLN A 39 -1.32 4.59 -3.18
CA GLN A 39 0.08 4.18 -3.11
C GLN A 39 0.67 4.36 -1.71
N HIS A 40 0.40 5.49 -1.04
CA HIS A 40 0.85 5.73 0.32
C HIS A 40 0.25 4.73 1.31
N LEU A 41 -1.04 4.43 1.18
CA LEU A 41 -1.71 3.42 1.99
C LEU A 41 -1.10 2.03 1.76
N LEU A 42 -0.87 1.67 0.50
CA LEU A 42 -0.21 0.41 0.14
C LEU A 42 1.20 0.33 0.74
N THR A 43 1.99 1.40 0.65
CA THR A 43 3.33 1.47 1.26
C THR A 43 3.26 1.32 2.77
N LYS A 44 2.30 1.96 3.45
CA LYS A 44 2.09 1.78 4.89
C LYS A 44 1.75 0.33 5.26
N ILE A 45 0.83 -0.29 4.53
CA ILE A 45 0.44 -1.69 4.75
C ILE A 45 1.64 -2.62 4.51
N ARG A 46 2.35 -2.44 3.39
CA ARG A 46 3.55 -3.21 3.05
C ARG A 46 4.63 -3.05 4.12
N ARG A 47 4.89 -1.83 4.58
CA ARG A 47 5.87 -1.56 5.65
C ARG A 47 5.48 -2.23 6.95
N LYS A 48 4.21 -2.15 7.37
CA LYS A 48 3.74 -2.82 8.60
C LYS A 48 3.97 -4.33 8.52
N LYS A 49 3.59 -4.95 7.40
CA LYS A 49 3.81 -6.39 7.16
C LYS A 49 5.30 -6.74 7.14
N TYR A 50 6.10 -5.94 6.44
CA TYR A 50 7.55 -6.12 6.34
C TYR A 50 8.20 -6.10 7.72
N VAL A 51 7.90 -5.09 8.56
CA VAL A 51 8.43 -4.99 9.92
C VAL A 51 8.04 -6.21 10.77
N THR A 52 6.80 -6.69 10.67
CA THR A 52 6.37 -7.89 11.39
C THR A 52 7.11 -9.15 10.95
N ILE A 53 7.21 -9.38 9.64
CA ILE A 53 7.88 -10.56 9.09
C ILE A 53 9.38 -10.52 9.41
N HIS A 54 10.04 -9.40 9.11
CA HIS A 54 11.47 -9.24 9.36
C HIS A 54 11.81 -9.25 10.85
N GLY A 55 10.96 -8.72 11.73
CA GLY A 55 11.18 -8.80 13.17
C GLY A 55 11.20 -10.25 13.67
N ARG A 56 10.25 -11.07 13.22
CA ARG A 56 10.22 -12.51 13.57
C ARG A 56 11.38 -13.29 12.96
N LEU A 57 11.75 -12.96 11.72
CA LEU A 57 12.90 -13.55 11.05
C LEU A 57 14.19 -13.24 11.81
N HIS A 58 14.39 -11.97 12.18
CA HIS A 58 15.57 -11.52 12.91
C HIS A 58 15.66 -12.20 14.28
N GLN A 59 14.55 -12.24 15.03
CA GLN A 59 14.51 -12.95 16.31
C GLN A 59 14.89 -14.44 16.17
N ALA A 60 14.37 -15.13 15.15
CA ALA A 60 14.72 -16.53 14.91
C ALA A 60 16.21 -16.70 14.54
N TRP A 61 16.80 -15.73 13.85
CA TRP A 61 18.23 -15.69 13.59
C TRP A 61 19.05 -15.46 14.85
N ASP A 62 18.64 -14.54 15.71
CA ASP A 62 19.30 -14.28 16.99
C ASP A 62 19.28 -15.54 17.88
N ASP A 63 18.12 -16.23 17.95
CA ASP A 63 17.98 -17.48 18.69
C ASP A 63 18.85 -18.63 18.11
N TYR A 64 19.13 -18.61 16.80
CA TYR A 64 20.07 -19.56 16.18
C TYR A 64 21.53 -19.23 16.50
N GLU A 65 21.90 -17.95 16.48
CA GLU A 65 23.25 -17.49 16.83
C GLU A 65 23.58 -17.78 18.31
N GLU A 66 22.58 -17.72 19.19
CA GLU A 66 22.70 -18.09 20.60
C GLU A 66 22.64 -19.62 20.86
N GLU A 67 22.71 -20.45 19.80
CA GLU A 67 22.65 -21.93 19.83
C GLU A 67 21.37 -22.50 20.49
N LYS A 68 20.31 -21.69 20.62
CA LYS A 68 19.02 -22.13 21.19
C LYS A 68 18.16 -22.90 20.19
N LEU A 69 18.44 -22.73 18.90
CA LEU A 69 17.74 -23.39 17.80
C LEU A 69 18.71 -24.18 16.94
N THR A 70 18.27 -25.35 16.47
CA THR A 70 18.95 -26.07 15.41
C THR A 70 18.64 -25.49 14.04
N THR A 71 19.51 -25.71 13.05
CA THR A 71 19.32 -25.22 11.68
C THR A 71 18.00 -25.71 11.07
N THR A 72 17.57 -26.94 11.39
CA THR A 72 16.30 -27.51 10.90
C THR A 72 15.09 -26.80 11.49
N GLU A 73 15.15 -26.42 12.77
CA GLU A 73 14.10 -25.64 13.44
C GLU A 73 14.03 -24.22 12.89
N LEU A 74 15.19 -23.57 12.68
CA LEU A 74 15.26 -22.26 12.02
C LEU A 74 14.58 -22.29 10.65
N LEU A 75 14.94 -23.25 9.78
CA LEU A 75 14.36 -23.36 8.44
C LEU A 75 12.85 -23.63 8.47
N ARG A 76 12.37 -24.40 9.46
CA ARG A 76 10.93 -24.63 9.67
C ARG A 76 10.20 -23.38 10.15
N ILE A 77 10.83 -22.56 10.99
CA ILE A 77 10.28 -21.27 11.43
C ILE A 77 10.21 -20.30 10.26
N ILE A 78 11.28 -20.21 9.47
CA ILE A 78 11.36 -19.35 8.27
C ILE A 78 10.33 -19.76 7.22
N SER A 79 10.15 -21.06 6.96
CA SER A 79 9.14 -21.52 6.01
C SER A 79 7.73 -21.14 6.44
N HIS A 80 7.44 -21.21 7.74
CA HIS A 80 6.15 -20.79 8.29
C HIS A 80 5.96 -19.25 8.21
N ILE A 81 7.00 -18.47 8.51
CA ILE A 81 6.99 -16.99 8.40
C ILE A 81 6.78 -16.56 6.94
N ASN A 82 7.40 -17.24 5.98
CA ASN A 82 7.25 -16.94 4.54
C ASN A 82 5.89 -17.37 3.99
N ALA A 83 5.31 -18.46 4.49
CA ALA A 83 3.96 -18.89 4.13
C ALA A 83 2.88 -17.86 4.53
N LEU A 84 3.15 -17.04 5.56
CA LEU A 84 2.34 -15.88 5.97
C LEU A 84 2.56 -14.62 5.10
N GLY A 85 3.46 -14.68 4.12
CA GLY A 85 3.78 -13.57 3.20
C GLY A 85 2.80 -13.42 2.03
N PRO A 86 2.81 -12.27 1.33
CA PRO A 86 1.87 -11.97 0.26
C PRO A 86 2.01 -12.85 -1.00
N SER A 87 3.11 -13.59 -1.17
CA SER A 87 3.37 -14.38 -2.39
C SER A 87 2.37 -15.52 -2.57
N THR A 88 1.88 -16.13 -1.49
CA THR A 88 0.88 -17.22 -1.56
C THR A 88 -0.51 -16.69 -1.89
N ALA A 89 -0.85 -15.48 -1.45
CA ALA A 89 -2.13 -14.85 -1.74
C ALA A 89 -2.23 -14.34 -3.19
N VAL A 90 -1.09 -13.97 -3.81
CA VAL A 90 -1.07 -13.55 -5.23
C VAL A 90 -1.21 -14.75 -6.16
N HIS A 91 -0.65 -15.92 -5.81
CA HIS A 91 -0.89 -17.15 -6.57
C HIS A 91 -2.38 -17.52 -6.53
N HIS A 92 -3.01 -17.45 -5.36
CA HIS A 92 -4.43 -17.77 -5.18
C HIS A 92 -5.41 -16.79 -5.85
N MET A 93 -4.96 -15.60 -6.27
CA MET A 93 -5.77 -14.61 -7.00
C MET A 93 -5.61 -14.71 -8.53
N LEU A 94 -4.58 -15.41 -9.02
CA LEU A 94 -4.37 -15.62 -10.46
C LEU A 94 -5.05 -16.89 -10.97
N ASP A 95 -5.48 -17.78 -10.06
CA ASP A 95 -6.17 -19.02 -10.38
C ASP A 95 -7.70 -18.83 -10.56
N ASP A 96 -8.25 -17.63 -10.27
CA ASP A 96 -9.70 -17.33 -10.35
C ASP A 96 -10.15 -16.71 -11.69
N ASP A 97 -9.23 -16.39 -12.62
CA ASP A 97 -9.53 -15.78 -13.93
C ASP A 97 -9.50 -16.81 -15.10
N GLU A 98 -9.34 -18.11 -14.82
CA GLU A 98 -9.32 -19.19 -15.84
C GLU A 98 -10.48 -20.18 -15.68
N SER A 99 -11.72 -19.69 -15.77
CA SER A 99 -12.92 -20.52 -15.99
C SER A 99 -13.99 -19.84 -16.83
#